data_AF-A0AAD3CNB8-F1
#
_entry.id   AF-A0AAD3CNB8-F1
#
_cell.length_a   1.000
_cell.length_b   1.000
_cell.length_c   1.000
_cell.angle_alpha   90.00
_cell.angle_beta   90.00
_cell.angle_gamma   90.00
#
_symmetry.space_group_name_H-M   'P 1'
#
loop_
_entity.id
_entity.type
_entity.pdbx_description
1 polymer ?
#
loop_
_entity_poly.entity_id
_entity_poly.type
_entity_poly.pdbx_seq_one_letter_code
_entity_poly.pdbx_strand_id
1 'polypeptide(L)'
;MASGVRITMTKAWVFHLIYVIILTITTFAKSRNDKREKGVNETLGEIFPIVSIVLSTVMVFANASQTGYSMIVGTKIEGFVTITTVISSVILAIVITRPVKGLAIDNDDSIAYGNQYYFSWIILFSSIVLLERYITASSNFTISQSAIWKTRTFPMWVFLFFAYIMILASCSDYHLMLCKGDEKIQPFCKRCVWGVVVGIIGAVISGGILCMKIVSGFAAPFLIEVGMNFWMCLISIIQVTFLTSDEGPAAAIGNLFYSSWLALLLTFAIASACHEDYLSAVDTQHQPVSTAEMPTLGQVLGQSDEENDRRENIDQNSENETKEAHEVEP
;
A
#
# COMPACT_ATOMS: atom_id res chain seq x y z
N MET A 1 20.95 10.60 -3.26
CA MET A 1 19.86 9.61 -3.09
C MET A 1 19.05 9.83 -1.80
N ALA A 2 19.69 10.11 -0.65
CA ALA A 2 19.01 10.35 0.63
C ALA A 2 17.97 11.49 0.62
N SER A 3 18.22 12.58 -0.11
CA SER A 3 17.28 13.72 -0.21
C SER A 3 15.94 13.36 -0.86
N GLY A 4 15.94 12.47 -1.86
CA GLY A 4 14.72 12.05 -2.56
C GLY A 4 13.80 11.22 -1.67
N VAL A 5 14.36 10.25 -0.94
CA VAL A 5 13.62 9.39 0.00
C VAL A 5 13.01 10.22 1.14
N ARG A 6 13.74 11.21 1.64
CA ARG A 6 13.24 12.13 2.66
C ARG A 6 11.99 12.87 2.19
N ILE A 7 12.01 13.44 0.99
CA ILE A 7 10.88 14.23 0.47
C ILE A 7 9.64 13.36 0.26
N THR A 8 9.80 12.13 -0.25
CA THR A 8 8.67 11.23 -0.49
C THR A 8 8.04 10.75 0.83
N MET A 9 8.85 10.45 1.84
CA MET A 9 8.36 10.03 3.16
C MET A 9 7.62 11.15 3.89
N THR A 10 8.16 12.37 3.89
CA THR A 10 7.49 13.55 4.47
C THR A 10 6.13 13.78 3.83
N LYS A 11 6.04 13.70 2.49
CA LYS A 11 4.78 13.88 1.76
C LYS A 11 3.74 12.84 2.17
N ALA A 12 4.13 11.58 2.34
CA ALA A 12 3.22 10.52 2.77
C ALA A 12 2.67 10.76 4.19
N TRP A 13 3.53 11.16 5.14
CA TRP A 13 3.10 11.49 6.50
C TRP A 13 2.19 12.71 6.56
N VAL A 14 2.49 13.76 5.78
CA VAL A 14 1.63 14.95 5.67
C VAL A 14 0.27 14.59 5.07
N PHE A 15 0.25 13.78 4.01
CA PHE A 15 -0.98 13.30 3.40
C PHE A 15 -1.83 12.52 4.43
N HIS A 16 -1.24 11.56 5.14
CA HIS A 16 -1.93 10.82 6.20
C HIS A 16 -2.48 11.75 7.29
N LEU A 17 -1.66 12.70 7.79
CA LEU A 17 -2.07 13.66 8.81
C LEU A 17 -3.31 14.47 8.39
N ILE A 18 -3.34 14.97 7.15
CA ILE A 18 -4.47 15.74 6.62
C ILE A 18 -5.77 14.92 6.68
N TYR A 19 -5.75 13.67 6.21
CA TYR A 19 -6.98 12.84 6.23
C TYR A 19 -7.41 12.45 7.63
N VAL A 20 -6.48 12.16 8.53
CA VAL A 20 -6.83 11.86 9.93
C VAL A 20 -7.45 13.09 10.60
N ILE A 21 -6.97 14.31 10.32
CA ILE A 21 -7.60 15.55 10.79
C ILE A 21 -9.03 15.67 10.27
N ILE A 22 -9.26 15.45 8.97
CA ILE A 22 -10.60 15.51 8.38
C ILE A 22 -11.53 14.46 9.02
N LEU A 23 -11.06 13.23 9.21
CA LEU A 23 -11.85 12.18 9.85
C LEU A 23 -12.17 12.52 11.31
N THR A 24 -11.22 13.11 12.03
CA THR A 24 -11.40 13.54 13.42
C THR A 24 -12.50 14.61 13.49
N ILE A 25 -12.43 15.63 12.64
CA ILE A 25 -13.45 16.70 12.58
C ILE A 25 -14.83 16.13 12.27
N THR A 26 -14.94 15.23 11.29
CA THR A 26 -16.24 14.63 10.92
C THR A 26 -16.80 13.75 12.04
N THR A 27 -15.95 13.00 12.74
CA THR A 27 -16.37 12.17 13.89
C THR A 27 -16.83 13.02 15.07
N PHE A 28 -16.11 14.10 15.40
CA PHE A 28 -16.53 15.04 16.45
C PHE A 28 -17.82 15.79 16.10
N ALA A 29 -17.99 16.20 14.84
CA ALA A 29 -19.21 16.85 14.38
C ALA A 29 -20.42 15.93 14.57
N LYS A 30 -20.27 14.62 14.28
CA LYS A 30 -21.31 13.62 14.54
C LYS A 30 -21.59 13.47 16.04
N SER A 31 -20.55 13.23 16.84
CA SER A 31 -20.65 13.03 18.29
C SER A 31 -21.35 14.18 19.01
N ARG A 32 -21.17 15.42 18.54
CA ARG A 32 -21.86 16.59 19.10
C ARG A 32 -23.36 16.62 18.79
N ASN A 33 -23.77 16.07 17.65
CA ASN A 33 -25.16 16.10 17.21
C ASN A 33 -25.99 14.95 17.80
N ASP A 34 -25.35 13.83 18.16
CA ASP A 34 -26.02 12.71 18.81
C ASP A 34 -26.06 12.91 20.32
N LYS A 35 -27.27 12.98 20.90
CA LYS A 35 -27.47 13.13 22.35
C LYS A 35 -27.56 11.78 23.07
N ARG A 36 -27.44 10.66 22.35
CA ARG A 36 -27.49 9.32 22.93
C ARG A 36 -26.29 9.04 23.82
N GLU A 37 -26.46 8.10 24.74
CA GLU A 37 -25.38 7.63 25.61
C GLU A 37 -24.23 7.06 24.77
N LYS A 38 -23.01 7.56 25.03
CA LYS A 38 -21.84 7.23 24.20
C LYS A 38 -21.53 5.74 24.27
N GLY A 39 -21.65 5.06 23.15
CA GLY A 39 -21.24 3.66 23.02
C GLY A 39 -19.72 3.50 23.07
N VAL A 40 -19.25 2.28 23.35
CA VAL A 40 -17.83 1.92 23.26
C VAL A 40 -17.26 2.22 21.88
N ASN A 41 -18.03 1.93 20.81
CA ASN A 41 -17.60 2.19 19.43
C ASN A 41 -17.40 3.69 19.16
N GLU A 42 -18.26 4.56 19.68
CA GLU A 42 -18.13 6.02 19.53
C GLU A 42 -16.89 6.53 20.23
N THR A 43 -16.65 6.03 21.45
CA THR A 43 -15.45 6.36 22.23
C THR A 43 -14.18 5.94 21.49
N LEU A 44 -14.14 4.72 20.94
CA LEU A 44 -13.01 4.25 20.14
C LEU A 44 -12.83 5.06 18.85
N GLY A 45 -13.92 5.40 18.18
CA GLY A 45 -13.91 6.23 16.98
C GLY A 45 -13.42 7.65 17.22
N GLU A 46 -13.54 8.18 18.44
CA GLU A 46 -12.96 9.47 18.85
C GLU A 46 -11.48 9.34 19.23
N ILE A 47 -11.11 8.30 20.00
CA ILE A 47 -9.75 8.15 20.53
C ILE A 47 -8.73 7.82 19.44
N PHE A 48 -9.00 6.85 18.56
CA PHE A 48 -8.02 6.37 17.59
C PHE A 48 -7.56 7.44 16.58
N PRO A 49 -8.44 8.28 16.00
CA PRO A 49 -8.00 9.38 15.15
C PRO A 49 -7.11 10.39 15.88
N ILE A 50 -7.40 10.70 17.15
CA ILE A 50 -6.58 11.62 17.95
C ILE A 50 -5.17 11.05 18.14
N VAL A 51 -5.06 9.77 18.51
CA VAL A 51 -3.77 9.08 18.64
C VAL A 51 -3.02 9.13 17.31
N SER A 52 -3.70 8.85 16.20
CA SER A 52 -3.12 8.91 14.85
C SER A 52 -2.67 10.33 14.44
N ILE A 53 -3.37 11.39 14.86
CA ILE A 53 -2.93 12.79 14.67
C ILE A 53 -1.62 13.04 15.40
N VAL A 54 -1.54 12.65 16.68
CA VAL A 54 -0.34 12.87 17.50
C VAL A 54 0.86 12.16 16.89
N LEU A 55 0.72 10.88 16.56
CA LEU A 55 1.78 10.09 15.92
C LEU A 55 2.20 10.70 14.58
N SER A 56 1.24 11.05 13.70
CA SER A 56 1.54 11.62 12.39
C SER A 56 2.22 12.99 12.51
N THR A 57 1.80 13.82 13.46
CA THR A 57 2.39 15.14 13.71
C THR A 57 3.84 15.01 14.16
N VAL A 58 4.13 14.12 15.12
CA VAL A 58 5.50 13.84 15.56
C VAL A 58 6.37 13.39 14.39
N MET A 59 5.85 12.49 13.53
CA MET A 59 6.59 12.00 12.37
C MET A 59 6.82 13.08 11.29
N VAL A 60 5.85 13.98 11.06
CA VAL A 60 6.03 15.11 10.13
C VAL A 60 7.14 16.04 10.62
N PHE A 61 7.13 16.41 11.90
CA PHE A 61 8.17 17.27 12.48
C PHE A 61 9.54 16.59 12.49
N ALA A 62 9.60 15.31 12.86
CA ALA A 62 10.83 14.52 12.81
C ALA A 62 11.45 14.53 11.41
N ASN A 63 10.65 14.25 10.37
CA ASN A 63 11.09 14.24 8.98
C ASN A 63 11.48 15.64 8.45
N ALA A 64 10.81 16.70 8.90
CA ALA A 64 11.11 18.07 8.53
C ALA A 64 12.42 18.58 9.15
N SER A 65 12.77 18.14 10.37
CA SER A 65 14.03 18.50 11.03
C SER A 65 15.22 17.66 10.53
N GLN A 66 16.41 18.25 10.42
CA GLN A 66 17.61 17.50 10.03
C GLN A 66 18.05 16.51 11.12
N THR A 67 17.97 16.92 12.39
CA THR A 67 18.33 16.09 13.55
C THR A 67 17.33 14.95 13.78
N GLY A 68 16.02 15.21 13.65
CA GLY A 68 15.00 14.17 13.78
C GLY A 68 15.08 13.14 12.65
N TYR A 69 15.44 13.58 11.44
CA TYR A 69 15.61 12.68 10.30
C TYR A 69 16.68 11.63 10.57
N SER A 70 17.86 12.01 11.08
CA SER A 70 18.95 11.05 11.35
C SER A 70 18.65 10.12 12.54
N MET A 71 17.80 10.54 13.48
CA MET A 71 17.46 9.74 14.66
C MET A 71 16.29 8.78 14.44
N ILE A 72 15.32 9.14 13.59
CA ILE A 72 14.06 8.41 13.50
C ILE A 72 13.93 7.67 12.16
N VAL A 73 14.30 8.27 11.04
CA VAL A 73 14.01 7.71 9.72
C VAL A 73 14.89 6.51 9.42
N GLY A 74 14.27 5.43 8.95
CA GLY A 74 14.92 4.13 8.71
C GLY A 74 15.24 3.35 9.99
N THR A 75 14.91 3.88 11.17
CA THR A 75 15.14 3.20 12.45
C THR A 75 13.96 2.32 12.86
N LYS A 76 14.18 1.46 13.84
CA LYS A 76 13.12 0.63 14.45
C LYS A 76 12.00 1.46 15.08
N ILE A 77 12.27 2.71 15.47
CA ILE A 77 11.29 3.62 16.07
C ILE A 77 10.24 4.01 15.02
N GLU A 78 10.66 4.41 13.82
CA GLU A 78 9.74 4.69 12.71
C GLU A 78 8.89 3.46 12.36
N GLY A 79 9.50 2.26 12.37
CA GLY A 79 8.78 1.02 12.15
C GLY A 79 7.68 0.76 13.17
N PHE A 80 7.98 0.94 14.46
CA PHE A 80 7.00 0.79 15.53
C PHE A 80 5.84 1.78 15.41
N VAL A 81 6.15 3.06 15.14
CA VAL A 81 5.12 4.10 14.93
C VAL A 81 4.25 3.78 13.71
N THR A 82 4.87 3.33 12.61
CA THR A 82 4.17 2.98 11.38
C THR A 82 3.25 1.77 11.58
N ILE A 83 3.73 0.70 12.23
CA ILE A 83 2.92 -0.49 12.55
C ILE A 83 1.75 -0.11 13.47
N THR A 84 2.00 0.70 14.51
CA THR A 84 0.94 1.18 15.41
C THR A 84 -0.10 1.99 14.66
N THR A 85 0.34 2.84 13.72
CA THR A 85 -0.56 3.62 12.86
C THR A 85 -1.42 2.72 11.98
N VAL A 86 -0.84 1.69 11.35
CA VAL A 86 -1.60 0.72 10.55
C VAL A 86 -2.63 -0.02 11.39
N ILE A 87 -2.25 -0.51 12.57
CA ILE A 87 -3.17 -1.21 13.48
C ILE A 87 -4.31 -0.29 13.91
N SER A 88 -4.01 0.95 14.31
CA SER A 88 -5.00 1.97 14.64
C SER A 88 -5.97 2.22 13.49
N SER A 89 -5.46 2.39 12.27
CA SER A 89 -6.27 2.61 11.07
C SER A 89 -7.16 1.42 10.71
N VAL A 90 -6.68 0.18 10.90
CA VAL A 90 -7.51 -1.03 10.71
C VAL A 90 -8.64 -1.07 11.73
N ILE A 91 -8.34 -0.87 13.02
CA ILE A 91 -9.36 -0.86 14.07
C ILE A 91 -10.39 0.24 13.80
N LEU A 92 -9.92 1.43 13.41
CA LEU A 92 -10.76 2.57 13.09
C LEU A 92 -11.69 2.29 11.89
N ALA A 93 -11.16 1.71 10.81
CA ALA A 93 -11.96 1.30 9.67
C ALA A 93 -13.02 0.25 10.07
N ILE A 94 -12.68 -0.72 10.91
CA ILE A 94 -13.63 -1.71 11.44
C ILE A 94 -14.73 -1.03 12.26
N VAL A 95 -14.37 -0.16 13.22
CA VAL A 95 -15.34 0.53 14.09
C VAL A 95 -16.28 1.43 13.30
N ILE A 96 -15.76 2.13 12.30
CA ILE A 96 -16.55 3.06 11.49
C ILE A 96 -17.48 2.31 10.52
N THR A 97 -16.99 1.24 9.90
CA THR A 97 -17.69 0.56 8.80
C THR A 97 -18.42 -0.71 9.23
N ARG A 98 -18.47 -1.00 10.53
CA ARG A 98 -19.17 -2.17 11.07
C ARG A 98 -20.65 -2.18 10.65
N PRO A 99 -21.18 -3.32 10.19
CA PRO A 99 -22.63 -3.48 9.97
C PRO A 99 -23.45 -3.19 11.22
N VAL A 100 -24.63 -2.56 11.08
CA VAL A 100 -25.62 -2.27 12.14
C VAL A 100 -25.16 -1.34 13.28
N LYS A 101 -23.89 -1.38 13.69
CA LYS A 101 -23.33 -0.66 14.85
C LYS A 101 -22.12 0.20 14.49
N GLY A 102 -21.86 0.38 13.19
CA GLY A 102 -20.77 1.20 12.69
C GLY A 102 -21.08 2.68 12.86
N LEU A 103 -20.05 3.48 13.06
CA LEU A 103 -20.25 4.93 13.21
C LEU A 103 -20.72 5.60 11.93
N ALA A 104 -20.44 5.04 10.75
CA ALA A 104 -20.88 5.64 9.49
C ALA A 104 -22.13 4.99 8.87
N ILE A 105 -22.68 3.96 9.50
CA ILE A 105 -23.75 3.12 8.97
C ILE A 105 -25.02 3.33 9.80
N ASP A 106 -26.18 3.48 9.13
CA ASP A 106 -27.48 3.57 9.80
C ASP A 106 -28.04 2.18 10.15
N ASN A 107 -29.18 2.15 10.84
CA ASN A 107 -29.91 0.92 11.18
C ASN A 107 -30.39 0.15 9.95
N ASP A 108 -30.56 0.83 8.81
CA ASP A 108 -30.92 0.23 7.51
C ASP A 108 -29.69 -0.28 6.75
N ASP A 109 -28.53 -0.40 7.41
CA ASP A 109 -27.23 -0.79 6.84
C ASP A 109 -26.71 0.12 5.70
N SER A 110 -27.38 1.25 5.46
CA SER A 110 -26.97 2.26 4.49
C SER A 110 -25.91 3.21 5.07
N ILE A 111 -25.10 3.81 4.20
CA ILE A 111 -24.05 4.76 4.61
C ILE A 111 -24.68 6.11 4.94
N ALA A 112 -24.97 6.37 6.22
CA ALA A 112 -25.47 7.66 6.69
C ALA A 112 -24.40 8.76 6.67
N TYR A 113 -23.15 8.43 7.00
CA TYR A 113 -22.05 9.39 7.11
C TYR A 113 -20.93 9.10 6.11
N GLY A 114 -21.20 9.40 4.84
CA GLY A 114 -20.27 9.12 3.73
C GLY A 114 -18.85 9.64 3.96
N ASN A 115 -18.68 10.88 4.44
CA ASN A 115 -17.35 11.42 4.71
C ASN A 115 -16.57 10.56 5.72
N GLN A 116 -17.18 10.22 6.85
CA GLN A 116 -16.54 9.40 7.89
C GLN A 116 -16.17 8.01 7.33
N TYR A 117 -17.08 7.43 6.55
CA TYR A 117 -16.86 6.16 5.86
C TYR A 117 -15.65 6.24 4.91
N TYR A 118 -15.66 7.11 3.90
CA TYR A 118 -14.60 7.18 2.89
C TYR A 118 -13.25 7.63 3.46
N PHE A 119 -13.23 8.55 4.42
CA PHE A 119 -11.96 8.98 5.02
C PHE A 119 -11.32 7.88 5.88
N SER A 120 -12.10 7.02 6.54
CA SER A 120 -11.54 5.84 7.23
C SER A 120 -10.79 4.91 6.28
N TRP A 121 -11.33 4.71 5.06
CA TRP A 121 -10.70 3.93 4.01
C TRP A 121 -9.42 4.60 3.48
N ILE A 122 -9.46 5.91 3.20
CA ILE A 122 -8.28 6.66 2.74
C ILE A 122 -7.16 6.63 3.78
N ILE A 123 -7.50 6.72 5.07
CA ILE A 123 -6.54 6.63 6.18
C ILE A 123 -5.92 5.23 6.24
N LEU A 124 -6.73 4.17 6.11
CA LEU A 124 -6.22 2.81 6.03
C LEU A 124 -5.24 2.65 4.86
N PHE A 125 -5.62 3.07 3.64
CA PHE A 125 -4.75 2.97 2.47
C PHE A 125 -3.47 3.79 2.61
N SER A 126 -3.55 5.02 3.10
CA SER A 126 -2.36 5.85 3.33
C SER A 126 -1.44 5.25 4.42
N SER A 127 -1.98 4.59 5.45
CA SER A 127 -1.16 3.87 6.42
C SER A 127 -0.44 2.64 5.83
N ILE A 128 -1.07 1.93 4.88
CA ILE A 128 -0.42 0.83 4.14
C ILE A 128 0.71 1.38 3.27
N VAL A 129 0.49 2.53 2.59
CA VAL A 129 1.56 3.20 1.83
C VAL A 129 2.72 3.61 2.74
N LEU A 130 2.46 4.13 3.94
CA LEU A 130 3.51 4.43 4.92
C LEU A 130 4.32 3.17 5.30
N LEU A 131 3.63 2.04 5.51
CA LEU A 131 4.28 0.77 5.82
C LEU A 131 5.16 0.27 4.66
N GLU A 132 4.69 0.34 3.43
CA GLU A 132 5.47 0.00 2.23
C GLU A 132 6.76 0.84 2.15
N ARG A 133 6.64 2.16 2.36
CA ARG A 133 7.78 3.08 2.33
C ARG A 133 8.77 2.79 3.45
N TYR A 134 8.29 2.50 4.66
CA TYR A 134 9.14 2.10 5.77
C TYR A 134 9.87 0.79 5.50
N ILE A 135 9.18 -0.24 4.98
CA ILE A 135 9.83 -1.52 4.63
C ILE A 135 10.92 -1.28 3.59
N THR A 136 10.63 -0.46 2.57
CA THR A 136 11.59 -0.09 1.53
C THR A 136 12.80 0.68 2.08
N ALA A 137 12.60 1.53 3.08
CA ALA A 137 13.66 2.34 3.68
C ALA A 137 14.51 1.58 4.72
N SER A 138 13.88 0.74 5.53
CA SER A 138 14.53 0.00 6.63
C SER A 138 15.31 -1.21 6.17
N SER A 139 14.88 -1.80 5.05
CA SER A 139 15.65 -2.83 4.41
C SER A 139 16.75 -2.17 3.59
N ASN A 140 18.00 -2.23 4.10
CA ASN A 140 19.22 -1.89 3.36
C ASN A 140 19.46 -2.89 2.21
N PHE A 141 18.42 -3.21 1.44
CA PHE A 141 18.43 -4.26 0.45
C PHE A 141 19.35 -3.84 -0.69
N THR A 142 20.35 -4.68 -0.90
CA THR A 142 21.27 -4.66 -2.04
C THR A 142 20.49 -4.48 -3.34
N ILE A 143 21.08 -3.76 -4.30
CA ILE A 143 20.46 -3.33 -5.58
C ILE A 143 19.66 -4.44 -6.30
N SER A 144 20.01 -5.73 -6.14
CA SER A 144 19.26 -6.84 -6.75
C SER A 144 17.87 -7.06 -6.16
N GLN A 145 17.64 -6.86 -4.85
CA GLN A 145 16.32 -6.98 -4.23
C GLN A 145 15.45 -5.73 -4.42
N SER A 146 16.04 -4.59 -4.78
CA SER A 146 15.30 -3.40 -5.21
C SER A 146 14.41 -3.69 -6.43
N ALA A 147 14.77 -4.67 -7.26
CA ALA A 147 13.97 -5.06 -8.43
C ALA A 147 12.59 -5.63 -8.04
N ILE A 148 12.47 -6.31 -6.89
CA ILE A 148 11.22 -6.97 -6.46
C ILE A 148 10.18 -5.93 -6.05
N TRP A 149 10.56 -5.00 -5.18
CA TRP A 149 9.71 -3.90 -4.72
C TRP A 149 9.41 -2.88 -5.83
N LYS A 150 10.22 -2.87 -6.89
CA LYS A 150 9.94 -2.10 -8.11
C LYS A 150 8.89 -2.75 -9.01
N THR A 151 8.55 -4.04 -8.83
CA THR A 151 7.49 -4.63 -9.64
C THR A 151 6.18 -3.93 -9.31
N ARG A 152 5.58 -3.29 -10.32
CA ARG A 152 4.32 -2.54 -10.19
C ARG A 152 3.18 -3.40 -9.64
N THR A 153 3.26 -4.72 -9.85
CA THR A 153 2.23 -5.67 -9.45
C THR A 153 2.23 -6.00 -7.96
N PHE A 154 3.37 -5.94 -7.25
CA PHE A 154 3.42 -6.31 -5.84
C PHE A 154 2.40 -5.57 -4.96
N PRO A 155 2.35 -4.22 -4.94
CA PRO A 155 1.35 -3.49 -4.15
C PRO A 155 -0.08 -3.80 -4.62
N MET A 156 -0.29 -4.06 -5.91
CA MET A 156 -1.62 -4.42 -6.43
C MET A 156 -2.08 -5.78 -5.88
N TRP A 157 -1.19 -6.77 -5.79
CA TRP A 157 -1.48 -8.07 -5.16
C TRP A 157 -1.79 -7.94 -3.67
N VAL A 158 -1.10 -7.04 -2.95
CA VAL A 158 -1.40 -6.73 -1.55
C VAL A 158 -2.82 -6.18 -1.42
N PHE A 159 -3.17 -5.18 -2.22
CA PHE A 159 -4.54 -4.63 -2.20
C PHE A 159 -5.59 -5.64 -2.63
N LEU A 160 -5.27 -6.51 -3.60
CA LEU A 160 -6.19 -7.55 -4.05
C LEU A 160 -6.45 -8.56 -2.93
N PHE A 161 -5.42 -8.98 -2.21
CA PHE A 161 -5.54 -9.82 -1.01
C PHE A 161 -6.46 -9.19 0.03
N PHE A 162 -6.22 -7.91 0.37
CA PHE A 162 -7.08 -7.20 1.32
C PHE A 162 -8.52 -7.06 0.83
N ALA A 163 -8.75 -6.81 -0.46
CA ALA A 163 -10.10 -6.75 -1.03
C ALA A 163 -10.85 -8.08 -0.81
N TYR A 164 -10.21 -9.22 -1.08
CA TYR A 164 -10.83 -10.54 -0.83
C TYR A 164 -11.05 -10.86 0.63
N ILE A 165 -10.15 -10.46 1.53
CA ILE A 165 -10.38 -10.57 2.97
C ILE A 165 -11.59 -9.73 3.40
N MET A 166 -11.77 -8.52 2.83
CA MET A 166 -12.94 -7.69 3.10
C MET A 166 -14.24 -8.32 2.59
N ILE A 167 -14.22 -8.92 1.40
CA ILE A 167 -15.37 -9.66 0.84
C ILE A 167 -15.73 -10.85 1.74
N LEU A 168 -14.73 -11.64 2.15
CA LEU A 168 -14.88 -12.77 3.06
C LEU A 168 -15.46 -12.33 4.41
N ALA A 169 -14.85 -11.33 5.04
CA ALA A 169 -15.27 -10.82 6.35
C ALA A 169 -16.70 -10.27 6.29
N SER A 170 -17.03 -9.45 5.28
CA SER A 170 -18.37 -8.88 5.13
C SER A 170 -19.42 -9.97 4.90
N CYS A 171 -19.22 -10.85 3.92
CA CYS A 171 -20.20 -11.90 3.63
C CYS A 171 -20.39 -12.87 4.79
N SER A 172 -19.32 -13.20 5.54
CA SER A 172 -19.42 -14.09 6.70
C SER A 172 -20.18 -13.46 7.86
N ASP A 173 -19.91 -12.20 8.19
CA ASP A 173 -20.61 -11.48 9.27
C ASP A 173 -22.10 -11.35 8.96
N TYR A 174 -22.44 -10.90 7.75
CA TYR A 174 -23.84 -10.77 7.32
C TYR A 174 -24.57 -12.12 7.26
N HIS A 175 -23.91 -13.18 6.80
CA HIS A 175 -24.50 -14.51 6.82
C HIS A 175 -24.78 -14.96 8.27
N LEU A 176 -23.90 -14.66 9.22
CA LEU A 176 -24.12 -15.01 10.63
C LEU A 176 -25.27 -14.23 11.26
N MET A 177 -25.47 -12.96 10.89
CA MET A 177 -26.51 -12.10 11.45
C MET A 177 -27.90 -12.37 10.84
N LEU A 178 -28.00 -12.46 9.51
CA LEU A 178 -29.29 -12.47 8.80
C LEU A 178 -29.78 -13.87 8.44
N CYS A 179 -28.90 -14.87 8.34
CA CYS A 179 -29.25 -16.19 7.79
C CYS A 179 -29.44 -17.30 8.84
N LYS A 180 -29.35 -16.96 10.14
CA LYS A 180 -29.56 -17.90 11.25
C LYS A 180 -31.01 -18.06 11.71
N GLY A 181 -31.93 -17.17 11.27
CA GLY A 181 -33.35 -17.24 11.63
C GLY A 181 -34.17 -18.22 10.78
N ASP A 182 -35.40 -18.51 11.24
CA ASP A 182 -36.35 -19.35 10.52
C ASP A 182 -36.88 -18.68 9.23
N GLU A 183 -36.97 -17.34 9.23
CA GLU A 183 -37.30 -16.54 8.05
C GLU A 183 -36.02 -16.16 7.28
N LYS A 184 -35.50 -17.12 6.50
CA LYS A 184 -34.33 -16.87 5.64
C LYS A 184 -34.72 -16.00 4.44
N ILE A 185 -34.10 -14.84 4.32
CA ILE A 185 -34.18 -13.99 3.13
C ILE A 185 -33.40 -14.69 2.00
N GLN A 186 -34.08 -15.55 1.23
CA GLN A 186 -33.57 -16.08 -0.03
C GLN A 186 -33.90 -15.08 -1.15
N PRO A 187 -33.01 -14.81 -2.12
CA PRO A 187 -31.76 -15.51 -2.43
C PRO A 187 -30.49 -14.99 -1.71
N PHE A 188 -30.60 -13.94 -0.90
CA PHE A 188 -29.48 -13.22 -0.28
C PHE A 188 -28.48 -14.15 0.42
N CYS A 189 -28.95 -15.06 1.28
CA CYS A 189 -28.08 -15.96 2.05
C CYS A 189 -27.20 -16.86 1.18
N LYS A 190 -27.75 -17.41 0.09
CA LYS A 190 -26.97 -18.24 -0.85
C LYS A 190 -25.89 -17.41 -1.55
N ARG A 191 -26.17 -16.14 -1.84
CA ARG A 191 -25.20 -15.21 -2.44
C ARG A 191 -24.08 -14.83 -1.46
N CYS A 192 -24.38 -14.66 -0.17
CA CYS A 192 -23.36 -14.48 0.86
C CYS A 192 -22.43 -15.70 0.98
N VAL A 193 -22.97 -16.92 0.96
CA VAL A 193 -22.13 -18.14 0.98
C VAL A 193 -21.20 -18.18 -0.23
N TRP A 194 -21.70 -17.83 -1.42
CA TRP A 194 -20.86 -17.69 -2.61
C TRP A 194 -19.75 -16.64 -2.41
N GLY A 195 -20.09 -15.47 -1.87
CA GLY A 195 -19.12 -14.42 -1.57
C GLY A 195 -18.04 -14.87 -0.58
N VAL A 196 -18.39 -15.67 0.44
CA VAL A 196 -17.42 -16.29 1.37
C VAL A 196 -16.47 -17.22 0.61
N VAL A 197 -16.99 -18.10 -0.24
CA VAL A 197 -16.17 -19.05 -1.02
C VAL A 197 -15.21 -18.30 -1.94
N VAL A 198 -15.70 -17.32 -2.69
CA VAL A 198 -14.88 -16.48 -3.57
C VAL A 198 -13.82 -15.70 -2.78
N GLY A 199 -14.20 -15.14 -1.62
CA GLY A 199 -13.27 -14.45 -0.71
C GLY A 199 -12.13 -15.36 -0.24
N ILE A 200 -12.42 -16.61 0.14
CA ILE A 200 -11.40 -17.58 0.54
C ILE A 200 -10.48 -17.91 -0.63
N ILE A 201 -11.03 -18.27 -1.79
CA ILE A 201 -10.23 -18.63 -2.97
C ILE A 201 -9.32 -17.46 -3.36
N GLY A 202 -9.87 -16.25 -3.42
CA GLY A 202 -9.12 -15.07 -3.81
C GLY A 202 -8.04 -14.68 -2.81
N ALA A 203 -8.32 -14.77 -1.51
CA ALA A 203 -7.33 -14.53 -0.46
C ALA A 203 -6.20 -15.57 -0.49
N VAL A 204 -6.51 -16.85 -0.72
CA VAL A 204 -5.48 -17.91 -0.82
C VAL A 204 -4.60 -17.71 -2.05
N ILE A 205 -5.17 -17.42 -3.21
CA ILE A 205 -4.40 -17.22 -4.45
C ILE A 205 -3.51 -15.98 -4.33
N SER A 206 -4.08 -14.83 -3.97
CA SER A 206 -3.32 -13.58 -3.82
C SER A 206 -2.27 -13.67 -2.71
N GLY A 207 -2.62 -14.24 -1.56
CA GLY A 207 -1.69 -14.51 -0.46
C GLY A 207 -0.56 -15.46 -0.87
N GLY A 208 -0.86 -16.47 -1.68
CA GLY A 208 0.13 -17.39 -2.25
C GLY A 208 1.14 -16.69 -3.16
N ILE A 209 0.66 -15.81 -4.06
CA ILE A 209 1.55 -15.00 -4.91
C ILE A 209 2.41 -14.04 -4.08
N LEU A 210 1.83 -13.40 -3.05
CA LEU A 210 2.58 -12.53 -2.12
C LEU A 210 3.66 -13.31 -1.38
N CYS A 211 3.33 -14.46 -0.80
CA CYS A 211 4.29 -15.32 -0.13
C CYS A 211 5.40 -15.76 -1.09
N MET A 212 5.06 -16.12 -2.33
CA MET A 212 6.04 -16.49 -3.35
C MET A 212 6.98 -15.33 -3.68
N LYS A 213 6.48 -14.10 -3.87
CA LYS A 213 7.31 -12.91 -4.12
C LYS A 213 8.23 -12.59 -2.93
N ILE A 214 7.76 -12.80 -1.70
CA ILE A 214 8.54 -12.57 -0.48
C ILE A 214 9.64 -13.64 -0.31
N VAL A 215 9.27 -14.93 -0.38
CA VAL A 215 10.18 -16.06 -0.10
C VAL A 215 11.23 -16.21 -1.20
N SER A 216 10.82 -16.14 -2.46
CA SER A 216 11.74 -16.39 -3.57
C SER A 216 12.78 -15.28 -3.73
N GLY A 217 12.60 -14.10 -3.10
CA GLY A 217 13.50 -12.96 -3.32
C GLY A 217 13.62 -12.58 -4.80
N PHE A 218 12.63 -12.97 -5.62
CA PHE A 218 12.59 -12.83 -7.06
C PHE A 218 11.15 -12.56 -7.49
N ALA A 219 10.98 -12.04 -8.71
CA ALA A 219 9.68 -12.00 -9.38
C ALA A 219 9.09 -13.43 -9.42
N ALA A 220 7.83 -13.58 -9.00
CA ALA A 220 7.09 -14.81 -9.24
C ALA A 220 7.22 -15.19 -10.73
N PRO A 221 7.31 -16.48 -11.09
CA PRO A 221 7.41 -16.87 -12.49
C PRO A 221 6.30 -16.20 -13.28
N PHE A 222 6.68 -15.39 -14.27
CA PHE A 222 5.75 -14.50 -15.00
C PHE A 222 4.49 -15.23 -15.48
N LEU A 223 4.66 -16.46 -15.96
CA LEU A 223 3.56 -17.31 -16.44
C LEU A 223 2.56 -17.66 -15.33
N ILE A 224 3.02 -17.91 -14.10
CA ILE A 224 2.15 -18.19 -12.95
C ILE A 224 1.39 -16.92 -12.57
N GLU A 225 2.05 -15.76 -12.55
CA GLU A 225 1.41 -14.49 -12.20
C GLU A 225 0.29 -14.12 -13.20
N VAL A 226 0.58 -14.23 -14.51
CA VAL A 226 -0.41 -13.99 -15.57
C VAL A 226 -1.55 -15.00 -15.52
N GLY A 227 -1.24 -16.30 -15.38
CA GLY A 227 -2.24 -17.37 -15.35
C GLY A 227 -3.18 -17.26 -14.16
N MET A 228 -2.63 -17.01 -12.96
CA MET A 228 -3.43 -16.81 -11.75
C MET A 228 -4.26 -15.52 -11.85
N ASN A 229 -3.69 -14.42 -12.35
CA ASN A 229 -4.43 -13.18 -12.53
C ASN A 229 -5.59 -13.31 -13.53
N PHE A 230 -5.41 -14.06 -14.63
CA PHE A 230 -6.48 -14.36 -15.57
C PHE A 230 -7.64 -15.08 -14.89
N TRP A 231 -7.35 -16.10 -14.07
CA TRP A 231 -8.37 -16.84 -13.32
C TRP A 231 -9.09 -15.95 -12.31
N MET A 232 -8.34 -15.11 -11.60
CA MET A 232 -8.88 -14.12 -10.66
C MET A 232 -9.77 -13.09 -11.32
N CYS A 233 -9.45 -12.65 -12.55
CA CYS A 233 -10.27 -11.75 -13.34
C CYS A 233 -11.64 -12.37 -13.66
N LEU A 234 -11.66 -13.62 -14.15
CA LEU A 234 -12.91 -14.33 -14.44
C LEU A 234 -13.79 -14.48 -13.19
N ILE A 235 -13.18 -14.88 -12.06
CA ILE A 235 -13.88 -14.99 -10.77
C ILE A 235 -14.42 -13.62 -10.34
N SER A 236 -13.64 -12.55 -10.49
CA SER A 236 -14.04 -11.18 -10.12
C SER A 236 -15.20 -10.66 -10.94
N ILE A 237 -15.25 -10.96 -12.25
CA ILE A 237 -16.38 -10.58 -13.11
C ILE A 237 -17.66 -11.24 -12.60
N ILE A 238 -17.63 -12.57 -12.38
CA ILE A 238 -18.78 -13.32 -11.86
C ILE A 238 -19.18 -12.81 -10.47
N GLN A 239 -18.19 -12.56 -9.62
CA GLN A 239 -18.40 -12.04 -8.27
C GLN A 239 -19.11 -10.69 -8.30
N VAL A 240 -18.63 -9.72 -9.08
CA VAL A 240 -19.27 -8.40 -9.19
C VAL A 240 -20.71 -8.57 -9.67
N THR A 241 -20.93 -9.30 -10.78
CA THR A 241 -22.29 -9.52 -11.30
C THR A 241 -23.23 -10.14 -10.27
N PHE A 242 -22.75 -11.10 -9.47
CA PHE A 242 -23.61 -11.84 -8.55
C PHE A 242 -23.81 -11.14 -7.19
N LEU A 243 -22.77 -10.48 -6.67
CA LEU A 243 -22.84 -9.81 -5.37
C LEU A 243 -23.46 -8.42 -5.48
N THR A 244 -23.23 -7.68 -6.58
CA THR A 244 -23.64 -6.28 -6.75
C THR A 244 -24.90 -6.09 -7.58
N SER A 245 -25.59 -7.17 -7.97
CA SER A 245 -26.95 -7.07 -8.52
C SER A 245 -27.92 -6.42 -7.52
N ASP A 246 -29.07 -5.93 -7.96
CA ASP A 246 -30.07 -5.30 -7.10
C ASP A 246 -30.57 -6.20 -5.95
N GLU A 247 -30.65 -7.51 -6.20
CA GLU A 247 -31.01 -8.53 -5.20
C GLU A 247 -29.77 -9.09 -4.45
N GLY A 248 -28.59 -8.57 -4.75
CA GLY A 248 -27.31 -9.03 -4.24
C GLY A 248 -26.97 -8.41 -2.90
N PRO A 249 -26.18 -9.09 -2.07
CA PRO A 249 -25.85 -8.59 -0.74
C PRO A 249 -25.09 -7.25 -0.79
N ALA A 250 -24.33 -6.99 -1.83
CA ALA A 250 -23.57 -5.75 -1.94
C ALA A 250 -24.44 -4.53 -2.25
N ALA A 251 -25.70 -4.69 -2.68
CA ALA A 251 -26.61 -3.57 -2.92
C ALA A 251 -26.92 -2.80 -1.63
N ALA A 252 -27.07 -3.53 -0.51
CA ALA A 252 -27.25 -2.93 0.81
C ALA A 252 -25.92 -2.61 1.52
N ILE A 253 -24.84 -3.33 1.17
CA ILE A 253 -23.59 -3.30 1.93
C ILE A 253 -22.50 -2.58 1.15
N GLY A 254 -22.28 -1.30 1.48
CA GLY A 254 -21.26 -0.48 0.82
C GLY A 254 -19.87 -1.12 0.81
N ASN A 255 -19.41 -1.69 1.93
CA ASN A 255 -18.08 -2.31 2.03
C ASN A 255 -17.93 -3.46 1.02
N LEU A 256 -18.95 -4.30 0.89
CA LEU A 256 -18.95 -5.44 -0.02
C LEU A 256 -19.03 -4.98 -1.48
N PHE A 257 -19.77 -3.90 -1.75
CA PHE A 257 -19.84 -3.28 -3.07
C PHE A 257 -18.47 -2.78 -3.51
N TYR A 258 -17.86 -1.88 -2.73
CA TYR A 258 -16.59 -1.27 -3.10
C TYR A 258 -15.46 -2.29 -3.16
N SER A 259 -15.39 -3.25 -2.23
CA SER A 259 -14.35 -4.29 -2.26
C SER A 259 -14.49 -5.23 -3.47
N SER A 260 -15.70 -5.56 -3.90
CA SER A 260 -15.93 -6.38 -5.11
C SER A 260 -15.46 -5.65 -6.37
N TRP A 261 -15.82 -4.37 -6.52
CA TRP A 261 -15.36 -3.54 -7.64
C TRP A 261 -13.84 -3.30 -7.62
N LEU A 262 -13.28 -3.02 -6.44
CA LEU A 262 -11.85 -2.84 -6.27
C LEU A 262 -11.08 -4.10 -6.68
N ALA A 263 -11.54 -5.28 -6.27
CA ALA A 263 -10.92 -6.55 -6.67
C ALA A 263 -10.90 -6.70 -8.20
N LEU A 264 -12.02 -6.43 -8.87
CA LEU A 264 -12.09 -6.46 -10.33
C LEU A 264 -11.11 -5.48 -10.99
N LEU A 265 -11.11 -4.21 -10.55
CA LEU A 265 -10.20 -3.19 -11.10
C LEU A 265 -8.72 -3.55 -10.89
N LEU A 266 -8.38 -4.12 -9.73
CA LEU A 266 -7.02 -4.56 -9.43
C LEU A 266 -6.58 -5.73 -10.33
N THR A 267 -7.47 -6.68 -10.66
CA THR A 267 -7.12 -7.75 -11.62
C THR A 267 -6.81 -7.22 -13.01
N PHE A 268 -7.51 -6.17 -13.47
CA PHE A 268 -7.17 -5.48 -14.72
C PHE A 268 -5.86 -4.69 -14.62
N ALA A 269 -5.62 -4.00 -13.50
CA ALA A 269 -4.38 -3.27 -13.28
C ALA A 269 -3.16 -4.20 -13.27
N ILE A 270 -3.27 -5.36 -12.62
CA ILE A 270 -2.23 -6.39 -12.63
C ILE A 270 -2.03 -6.93 -14.06
N ALA A 271 -3.11 -7.19 -14.80
CA ALA A 271 -3.01 -7.64 -16.19
C ALA A 271 -2.26 -6.62 -17.07
N SER A 272 -2.58 -5.34 -16.91
CA SER A 272 -1.90 -4.24 -17.62
C SER A 272 -0.42 -4.17 -17.26
N ALA A 273 -0.08 -4.28 -15.98
CA ALA A 273 1.31 -4.28 -15.53
C ALA A 273 2.08 -5.50 -16.08
N CYS A 274 1.50 -6.70 -16.07
CA CYS A 274 2.11 -7.88 -16.70
C CYS A 274 2.28 -7.71 -18.22
N HIS A 275 1.37 -7.01 -18.88
CA HIS A 275 1.49 -6.72 -20.31
C HIS A 275 2.64 -5.73 -20.60
N GLU A 276 2.81 -4.69 -19.79
CA GLU A 276 3.95 -3.77 -19.89
C GLU A 276 5.29 -4.49 -19.64
N ASP A 277 5.33 -5.39 -18.65
CA ASP A 277 6.51 -6.20 -18.35
C ASP A 277 6.85 -7.14 -19.53
N TYR A 278 5.84 -7.72 -20.18
CA TYR A 278 6.01 -8.54 -21.38
C TYR A 278 6.61 -7.74 -22.54
N LEU A 279 6.06 -6.56 -22.84
CA LEU A 279 6.58 -5.70 -23.91
C LEU A 279 8.02 -5.27 -23.62
N SER A 280 8.32 -4.90 -22.37
CA SER A 280 9.68 -4.52 -21.96
C SER A 280 10.68 -5.67 -22.14
N ALA A 281 10.26 -6.91 -21.89
CA ALA A 281 11.09 -8.09 -22.10
C ALA A 281 11.34 -8.37 -23.60
N VAL A 282 10.31 -8.20 -24.45
CA VAL A 282 10.43 -8.34 -25.91
C VAL A 282 11.37 -7.28 -26.49
N ASP A 283 11.24 -6.02 -26.07
CA ASP A 283 12.11 -4.93 -26.53
C ASP A 283 13.59 -5.16 -26.15
N THR A 284 13.83 -5.73 -24.97
CA THR A 284 15.19 -6.06 -24.50
C THR A 284 15.82 -7.19 -25.33
N GLN A 285 15.03 -8.14 -25.85
CA GLN A 285 15.54 -9.17 -26.76
C GLN A 285 15.88 -8.63 -28.15
N HIS A 286 15.15 -7.61 -28.61
CA HIS A 286 15.34 -7.01 -29.92
C HIS A 286 16.37 -5.90 -29.95
N GLN A 287 16.84 -5.40 -28.82
CA GLN A 287 18.06 -4.60 -28.81
C GLN A 287 19.16 -5.50 -29.38
N PRO A 288 19.66 -5.22 -30.60
CA PRO A 288 20.78 -5.97 -31.13
C PRO A 288 21.82 -5.87 -30.03
N VAL A 289 22.36 -7.01 -29.58
CA VAL A 289 23.55 -7.01 -28.74
C VAL A 289 24.45 -6.04 -29.45
N SER A 290 24.61 -4.85 -28.89
CA SER A 290 25.49 -3.88 -29.46
C SER A 290 26.77 -4.67 -29.44
N THR A 291 27.21 -5.09 -30.62
CA THR A 291 28.61 -5.31 -30.87
C THR A 291 29.18 -3.93 -30.62
N ALA A 292 29.28 -3.55 -29.34
CA ALA A 292 30.29 -2.68 -28.85
C ALA A 292 31.50 -3.29 -29.52
N GLU A 293 31.94 -2.64 -30.60
CA GLU A 293 33.17 -3.00 -31.27
C GLU A 293 34.13 -3.24 -30.13
N MET A 294 34.59 -4.49 -29.98
CA MET A 294 35.57 -4.79 -28.93
C MET A 294 36.60 -3.68 -29.06
N PRO A 295 36.82 -2.88 -28.00
CA PRO A 295 37.63 -1.69 -28.11
C PRO A 295 38.91 -2.13 -28.80
N THR A 296 39.15 -1.57 -29.98
CA THR A 296 40.30 -1.97 -30.76
C THR A 296 41.52 -1.75 -29.88
N LEU A 297 42.56 -2.58 -30.00
CA LEU A 297 43.74 -2.47 -29.13
C LEU A 297 44.28 -1.02 -29.03
N GLY A 298 44.10 -0.21 -30.09
CA GLY A 298 44.40 1.22 -30.09
C GLY A 298 43.54 2.10 -29.16
N GLN A 299 42.26 1.80 -28.95
CA GLN A 299 41.42 2.50 -27.97
C GLN A 299 41.78 2.12 -26.53
N VAL A 300 42.15 0.85 -26.29
CA VAL A 300 42.62 0.40 -24.96
C VAL A 300 43.97 1.03 -24.62
N LEU A 301 44.88 1.12 -25.59
CA LEU A 301 46.18 1.78 -25.43
C LEU A 301 46.07 3.32 -25.34
N GLY A 302 45.09 3.94 -26.00
CA GLY A 302 44.85 5.38 -25.88
C GLY A 302 44.25 5.78 -24.51
N GLN A 303 43.45 4.90 -23.90
CA GLN A 303 42.88 5.17 -22.57
C GLN A 303 43.89 5.05 -21.43
N SER A 304 44.97 4.26 -21.58
CA SER A 304 46.01 4.21 -20.53
C SER A 304 46.76 5.52 -20.38
N ASP A 305 46.91 6.29 -21.46
CA ASP A 305 47.63 7.56 -21.44
C ASP A 305 46.75 8.69 -20.86
N GLU A 306 45.47 8.77 -21.25
CA GLU A 306 44.53 9.74 -20.66
C GLU A 306 44.23 9.46 -19.17
N GLU A 307 44.19 8.19 -18.75
CA GLU A 307 43.99 7.86 -17.33
C GLU A 307 45.22 8.19 -16.49
N ASN A 308 46.43 8.07 -17.05
CA ASN A 308 47.66 8.52 -16.39
C ASN A 308 47.71 10.06 -16.26
N ASP A 309 47.39 10.81 -17.31
CA ASP A 309 47.32 12.28 -17.28
C ASP A 309 46.26 12.79 -16.27
N ARG A 310 45.16 12.04 -16.10
CA ARG A 310 44.17 12.35 -15.06
C ARG A 310 44.68 12.10 -13.66
N ARG A 311 45.46 11.04 -13.44
CA ARG A 311 46.04 10.74 -12.12
C ARG A 311 47.08 11.78 -11.74
N GLU A 312 47.94 12.21 -12.66
CA GLU A 312 48.92 13.26 -12.38
C GLU A 312 48.26 14.61 -12.02
N ASN A 313 47.15 14.99 -12.69
CA ASN A 313 46.43 16.22 -12.35
C ASN A 313 45.72 16.14 -10.98
N ILE A 314 45.28 14.96 -10.54
CA ILE A 314 44.66 14.79 -9.22
C ILE A 314 45.71 14.93 -8.12
N ASP A 315 46.89 14.35 -8.31
CA ASP A 315 47.98 14.43 -7.34
C ASP A 315 48.48 15.88 -7.17
N GLN A 316 48.60 16.65 -8.26
CA GLN A 316 48.97 18.08 -8.19
C GLN A 316 47.95 18.95 -7.47
N ASN A 317 46.65 18.70 -7.66
CA ASN A 317 45.61 19.45 -6.94
C ASN A 317 45.61 19.13 -5.44
N SER A 318 45.93 17.89 -5.05
CA SER A 318 46.02 17.52 -3.63
C SER A 318 47.18 18.21 -2.91
N GLU A 319 48.33 18.41 -3.57
CA GLU A 319 49.46 19.15 -2.98
C GLU A 319 49.16 20.64 -2.80
N ASN A 320 48.40 21.26 -3.70
CA ASN A 320 48.05 22.68 -3.59
C ASN A 320 47.04 22.95 -2.45
N GLU A 321 46.03 22.09 -2.27
CA GLU A 321 45.09 22.22 -1.15
C GLU A 321 45.78 22.05 0.22
N THR A 322 46.85 21.25 0.29
CA THR A 322 47.60 21.05 1.54
C THR A 322 48.47 22.26 1.89
N LYS A 323 48.94 23.03 0.90
CA LYS A 323 49.74 24.24 1.11
C LYS A 323 48.89 25.43 1.55
N GLU A 324 47.69 25.61 0.99
CA GLU A 324 46.79 26.70 1.41
C GLU A 324 46.29 26.52 2.86
N ALA A 325 46.18 25.28 3.35
CA ALA A 325 45.79 25.02 4.73
C ALA A 325 46.85 25.44 5.78
N HIS A 326 48.10 25.68 5.37
CA HIS A 326 49.19 26.05 6.29
C HIS A 326 49.48 27.55 6.35
N GLU A 327 48.88 28.38 5.48
CA GLU A 327 49.16 29.82 5.40
C GLU A 327 48.11 30.70 6.13
N VAL A 328 47.11 30.09 6.76
CA VAL A 328 46.03 30.79 7.49
C VAL A 328 46.15 30.55 9.00
N GLU A 329 47.27 30.94 9.61
CA GLU A 329 47.39 31.13 11.06
C GLU A 329 48.25 32.35 11.38
N PRO A 330 47.62 33.49 11.74
CA PRO A 330 48.22 34.53 12.57
C PRO A 330 47.76 34.47 14.04
#